data_AF-A0A2M7RMA3-F1
#
_entry.id   AF-A0A2M7RMA3-F1
#
_cell.length_a   1.000
_cell.length_b   1.000
_cell.length_c   1.000
_cell.angle_alpha   90.00
_cell.angle_beta   90.00
_cell.angle_gamma   90.00
#
_symmetry.space_group_name_H-M   'P 1'
#
loop_
_entity.id
_entity.type
_entity.pdbx_description
1 polymer ?
#
loop_
_entity_poly.entity_id
_entity_poly.type
_entity_poly.pdbx_seq_one_letter_code
_entity_poly.pdbx_strand_id
1 'polypeptide(L)' 'MENRILYKTKGRAEVKDFIEGLSVDAKARIYKTFELLEDFGLSIGLPHVKSMVGIKGLWEL' A
#
# COMPACT_ATOMS: atom_id res chain seq x y z
N MET A 1 -13.79 7.38 -7.19
CA MET A 1 -13.47 6.18 -8.00
C MET A 1 -12.42 5.42 -7.23
N GLU A 2 -12.64 4.15 -6.87
CA GLU A 2 -11.61 3.35 -6.18
C GLU A 2 -10.47 3.06 -7.16
N ASN A 3 -9.34 3.75 -6.97
CA ASN A 3 -8.20 3.72 -7.89
C ASN A 3 -7.08 2.79 -7.37
N ARG A 4 -7.43 1.77 -6.57
CA ARG A 4 -6.48 0.82 -6.01
C ARG A 4 -6.97 -0.63 -6.11
N ILE A 5 -6.05 -1.52 -6.44
CA ILE A 5 -6.28 -2.97 -6.50
C ILE A 5 -5.32 -3.64 -5.52
N LEU A 6 -5.84 -4.36 -4.54
CA LEU A 6 -5.02 -5.19 -3.66
C LEU A 6 -4.74 -6.54 -4.32
N TYR A 7 -3.48 -6.99 -4.27
CA TYR A 7 -3.08 -8.27 -4.84
C TYR A 7 -3.79 -9.44 -4.17
N LYS A 8 -4.26 -10.39 -4.99
CA LYS A 8 -4.94 -11.62 -4.58
C LYS A 8 -4.24 -12.82 -5.22
N THR A 9 -3.79 -13.78 -4.41
CA THR A 9 -3.33 -15.09 -4.88
C THR A 9 -4.51 -16.06 -4.88
N LYS A 10 -4.45 -17.16 -5.66
CA LYS A 10 -5.39 -18.31 -5.69
C LYS A 10 -6.50 -18.34 -4.61
N GLY A 11 -7.52 -17.49 -4.72
CA GLY A 11 -8.63 -17.39 -3.77
C GLY A 11 -8.40 -16.58 -2.48
N ARG A 12 -7.16 -16.23 -2.11
CA ARG A 12 -6.80 -15.52 -0.87
C ARG A 12 -6.37 -14.07 -1.12
N ALA A 13 -6.98 -13.14 -0.40
CA ALA A 13 -6.64 -11.74 -0.45
C ALA A 13 -5.58 -11.42 0.61
N GLU A 14 -4.36 -11.96 0.45
CA GLU A 14 -3.30 -11.93 1.48
C GLU A 14 -3.05 -10.55 2.08
N VAL A 15 -3.02 -9.50 1.25
CA VAL A 15 -2.82 -8.12 1.73
C VAL A 15 -4.02 -7.61 2.52
N LYS A 16 -5.24 -7.91 2.06
CA LYS A 16 -6.47 -7.51 2.76
C LYS A 16 -6.59 -8.26 4.09
N ASP A 17 -6.40 -9.57 4.08
CA ASP A 17 -6.48 -10.42 5.26
C ASP A 17 -5.44 -10.00 6.31
N PHE A 18 -4.22 -9.65 5.87
CA PHE A 18 -3.20 -9.09 6.74
C PHE A 18 -3.66 -7.78 7.39
N ILE A 19 -4.12 -6.81 6.60
CA ILE A 19 -4.60 -5.52 7.11
C ILE A 19 -5.73 -5.74 8.10
N GLU A 20 -6.68 -6.63 7.80
CA GLU A 20 -7.83 -6.90 8.67
C GLU A 20 -7.45 -7.54 10.01
N GLY A 21 -6.32 -8.25 10.08
CA GLY A 21 -5.79 -8.84 11.31
C GLY A 21 -5.04 -7.86 12.23
N LEU A 22 -4.81 -6.61 11.80
CA LEU A 22 -4.07 -5.62 12.59
C LEU A 22 -4.93 -4.93 13.65
N SER A 23 -4.28 -4.31 14.65
CA SER A 23 -4.94 -3.41 15.59
C SER A 23 -5.50 -2.17 14.87
N VAL A 24 -6.48 -1.51 15.49
CA VAL A 24 -7.10 -0.29 14.94
C VAL A 24 -6.05 0.78 14.61
N ASP A 25 -5.09 0.99 15.51
CA ASP A 25 -4.01 1.97 15.30
C ASP A 25 -3.11 1.62 14.12
N ALA A 26 -2.82 0.33 13.91
CA ALA A 26 -2.00 -0.14 12.80
C ALA A 26 -2.76 -0.05 11.47
N LYS A 27 -4.06 -0.39 11.46
CA LYS A 27 -4.94 -0.17 10.29
C LYS A 27 -4.97 1.31 9.91
N ALA A 28 -5.14 2.21 10.88
CA ALA A 28 -5.19 3.65 10.63
C ALA A 28 -3.91 4.18 9.98
N ARG A 29 -2.73 3.70 10.39
CA ARG A 29 -1.46 4.07 9.74
C ARG A 29 -1.40 3.62 8.28
N ILE A 30 -1.83 2.40 7.98
CA ILE A 30 -1.85 1.88 6.60
C ILE A 30 -2.85 2.66 5.74
N TYR A 31 -4.06 2.91 6.24
CA TYR A 31 -5.05 3.70 5.50
C TYR A 31 -4.56 5.11 5.20
N LYS A 32 -3.90 5.76 6.15
CA LYS A 32 -3.25 7.05 5.92
C LYS A 32 -2.20 6.98 4.81
N THR A 33 -1.40 5.92 4.76
CA THR A 33 -0.45 5.71 3.67
C THR A 33 -1.15 5.55 2.31
N PHE A 34 -2.30 4.86 2.27
CA PHE A 34 -3.10 4.75 1.05
C PHE A 34 -3.69 6.10 0.61
N GLU A 35 -4.21 6.91 1.54
CA GLU A 35 -4.71 8.25 1.25
C GLU A 35 -3.61 9.13 0.64
N LEU A 36 -2.40 9.11 1.23
CA LEU A 36 -1.25 9.82 0.69
C LEU A 36 -0.89 9.36 -0.73
N LEU A 37 -0.96 8.04 -0.99
CA LEU A 37 -0.68 7.51 -2.32
C LEU A 37 -1.77 7.89 -3.33
N GLU A 38 -3.04 7.95 -2.92
CA GLU A 38 -4.14 8.38 -3.78
C GLU A 38 -4.04 9.87 -4.15
N ASP A 39 -3.65 10.72 -3.19
CA ASP A 39 -3.56 12.17 -3.39
C ASP A 39 -2.31 12.60 -4.17
N PHE A 40 -1.16 11.97 -3.90
CA PHE A 40 0.13 12.44 -4.41
C PHE A 40 0.81 11.46 -5.38
N GLY A 41 0.32 10.22 -5.46
CA GLY A 41 0.95 9.17 -6.25
C GLY A 41 2.41 8.90 -5.85
N LEU A 42 3.22 8.44 -6.79
CA LEU A 42 4.63 8.12 -6.56
C LEU A 42 5.51 9.36 -6.37
N SER A 43 4.98 10.56 -6.63
CA SER A 43 5.74 11.82 -6.56
C SER A 43 6.02 12.27 -5.12
N ILE A 44 5.30 11.72 -4.14
CA ILE A 44 5.49 12.02 -2.71
C ILE A 44 6.91 11.71 -2.22
N GLY A 45 7.57 10.72 -2.83
CA GLY A 45 8.96 10.36 -2.54
C GLY A 45 9.21 9.98 -1.08
N LEU A 46 10.48 10.08 -0.67
CA LEU A 46 10.90 9.75 0.70
C LEU A 46 10.33 10.74 1.73
N PRO A 47 9.96 10.28 2.93
CA PRO A 47 10.14 8.92 3.46
C PRO A 47 9.00 7.94 3.13
N HIS A 48 7.98 8.38 2.38
CA HIS A 48 6.71 7.65 2.22
C HIS A 48 6.70 6.65 1.07
N VAL A 49 7.47 6.89 0.03
CA VAL A 49 7.60 6.04 -1.16
C VAL A 49 9.06 5.93 -1.53
N LYS A 50 9.51 4.71 -1.79
CA LYS A 50 10.85 4.44 -2.32
C LYS A 50 10.78 3.42 -3.45
N SER A 51 11.47 3.67 -4.56
CA SER A 51 11.60 2.67 -5.63
C SER A 51 12.48 1.52 -5.18
N MET A 52 12.06 0.28 -5.44
CA MET A 52 12.86 -0.90 -5.12
C MET A 52 14.03 -1.05 -6.09
N VAL A 53 15.24 -1.19 -5.54
CA VAL A 53 16.45 -1.39 -6.34
C VAL A 53 16.41 -2.77 -6.98
N GLY A 54 16.70 -2.84 -8.29
CA GLY A 54 16.77 -4.10 -9.02
C GLY A 54 15.45 -4.63 -9.58
N ILE A 55 14.31 -3.99 -9.27
CA ILE A 55 13.00 -4.38 -9.81
C ILE A 55 12.33 -3.16 -10.45
N LYS A 56 12.24 -3.16 -11.78
CA LYS A 56 11.60 -2.08 -12.53
C LYS A 56 10.09 -2.08 -12.24
N GLY A 57 9.57 -0.91 -11.85
CA GLY A 57 8.14 -0.74 -11.64
C GLY A 57 7.62 -1.24 -10.29
N LEU A 58 8.50 -1.39 -9.28
CA LEU A 58 8.12 -1.77 -7.93
C LEU A 58 8.56 -0.72 -6.91
N TRP A 59 7.69 -0.41 -5.95
CA TRP A 59 7.90 0.59 -4.90
C TRP A 59 7.53 0.00 -3.54
N GLU A 60 8.20 0.49 -2.49
CA GLU A 60 7.92 0.22 -1.09
C GLU A 60 7.34 1.48 -0.41
N LEU A 61 6.44 1.24 0.55
CA LEU A 61 5.67 2.21 1.33
C LEU A 61 5.96 2.04 2.83
#